data_AF-A0A7S2AUK0-F1
#
_entry.id   AF-A0A7S2AUK0-F1
#
_cell.length_a   1.000
_cell.length_b   1.000
_cell.length_c   1.000
_cell.angle_alpha   90.00
_cell.angle_beta   90.00
_cell.angle_gamma   90.00
#
_symmetry.space_group_name_H-M   'P 1'
#
loop_
_entity.id
_entity.type
_entity.pdbx_description
1 polymer ?
#
loop_
_entity_poly.entity_id
_entity_poly.type
_entity_poly.pdbx_seq_one_letter_code
_entity_poly.pdbx_strand_id
1 'polypeptide(L)'
;SATSIRKKEHADYLTEHDDLSESIDAIQRAVQVLKARSPDVAQSLAQVGSLRAVPEDAKAVLNSFLATHADSGLEAGAPEANAYEFQSGGVVEMLEKLELKFKDQRLA
;
A
#
# COMPACT_ATOMS: atom_id res chain seq x y z
N SER A 1 -35.34 7.33 14.67
CA SER A 1 -35.19 7.68 16.09
C SER A 1 -33.73 7.89 16.43
N ALA A 2 -33.39 8.54 17.55
CA ALA A 2 -32.00 8.69 18.00
C ALA A 2 -31.24 7.34 18.16
N THR A 3 -31.98 6.24 18.33
CA THR A 3 -31.42 4.88 18.36
C THR A 3 -31.02 4.38 16.98
N SER A 4 -31.78 4.70 15.92
CA SER A 4 -31.43 4.32 14.55
C SER A 4 -30.18 5.04 14.03
N ILE A 5 -30.03 6.33 14.39
CA ILE A 5 -28.87 7.14 13.98
C ILE A 5 -27.59 6.57 14.63
N ARG A 6 -27.60 6.37 15.96
CA ARG A 6 -26.46 5.79 16.68
C ARG A 6 -26.03 4.40 16.17
N LYS A 7 -27.00 3.55 15.80
CA LYS A 7 -26.70 2.22 15.22
C LYS A 7 -26.01 2.35 13.86
N LYS A 8 -26.44 3.30 13.03
CA LYS A 8 -25.82 3.56 11.73
C LYS A 8 -24.41 4.11 11.91
N GLU A 9 -24.23 5.13 12.73
CA GLU A 9 -22.91 5.73 13.00
C GLU A 9 -21.91 4.69 13.54
N HIS A 10 -22.36 3.81 14.44
CA HIS A 10 -21.52 2.72 14.95
C HIS A 10 -21.15 1.70 13.87
N ALA A 11 -22.08 1.35 12.97
CA ALA A 11 -21.79 0.42 11.88
C ALA A 11 -20.83 1.04 10.86
N ASP A 12 -21.00 2.33 10.54
CA ASP A 12 -20.12 3.08 9.65
C ASP A 12 -18.70 3.15 10.27
N TYR A 13 -18.58 3.42 11.58
CA TYR A 13 -17.30 3.42 12.32
C TYR A 13 -16.59 2.06 12.27
N LEU A 14 -17.30 0.95 12.55
CA LEU A 14 -16.69 -0.38 12.50
C LEU A 14 -16.19 -0.72 11.10
N THR A 15 -16.97 -0.37 10.07
CA THR A 15 -16.59 -0.60 8.68
C THR A 15 -15.32 0.16 8.32
N GLU A 16 -15.22 1.43 8.70
CA GLU A 16 -14.03 2.25 8.47
C GLU A 16 -12.81 1.70 9.23
N HIS A 17 -12.99 1.30 10.49
CA HIS A 17 -11.92 0.70 11.29
C HIS A 17 -11.40 -0.61 10.67
N ASP A 18 -12.30 -1.46 10.16
CA ASP A 18 -11.96 -2.72 9.51
C ASP A 18 -11.24 -2.47 8.18
N ASP A 19 -11.76 -1.58 7.33
CA ASP A 19 -11.12 -1.17 6.06
C ASP A 19 -9.69 -0.63 6.28
N LEU A 20 -9.48 0.16 7.34
CA LEU A 20 -8.16 0.67 7.72
C LEU A 20 -7.23 -0.46 8.20
N SER A 21 -7.76 -1.41 8.98
CA SER A 21 -6.98 -2.55 9.50
C SER A 21 -6.49 -3.43 8.34
N GLU A 22 -7.38 -3.78 7.40
CA GLU A 22 -7.02 -4.55 6.21
C GLU A 22 -6.00 -3.80 5.34
N SER A 23 -6.13 -2.48 5.24
CA SER A 23 -5.21 -1.65 4.47
C SER A 23 -3.80 -1.59 5.09
N ILE A 24 -3.71 -1.46 6.42
CA ILE A 24 -2.44 -1.50 7.16
C ILE A 24 -1.72 -2.83 6.92
N ASP A 25 -2.44 -3.96 7.05
CA ASP A 25 -1.86 -5.29 6.87
C ASP A 25 -1.34 -5.50 5.44
N ALA A 26 -2.10 -5.05 4.43
CA ALA A 26 -1.68 -5.14 3.04
C ALA A 26 -0.42 -4.29 2.76
N ILE A 27 -0.35 -3.08 3.31
CA ILE A 27 0.83 -2.21 3.18
C ILE A 27 2.06 -2.85 3.83
N GLN A 28 1.92 -3.41 5.03
CA GLN A 28 3.01 -4.12 5.72
C GLN A 28 3.56 -5.28 4.90
N ARG A 29 2.67 -6.11 4.34
CA ARG A 29 3.07 -7.21 3.47
C ARG A 29 3.80 -6.70 2.22
N ALA A 30 3.30 -5.64 1.59
CA ALA A 30 3.94 -5.07 0.41
C ALA A 30 5.35 -4.53 0.70
N VAL A 31 5.53 -3.85 1.84
CA VAL A 31 6.86 -3.38 2.28
C VAL A 31 7.82 -4.56 2.49
N GLN A 32 7.35 -5.64 3.13
CA GLN A 32 8.17 -6.84 3.34
C GLN A 32 8.59 -7.49 2.02
N VAL A 33 7.64 -7.69 1.11
CA VAL A 33 7.87 -8.30 -0.21
C VAL A 33 8.84 -7.45 -1.04
N LEU A 34 8.71 -6.12 -1.00
CA LEU A 34 9.60 -5.18 -1.68
C LEU A 34 11.02 -5.19 -1.11
N LYS A 35 11.16 -5.17 0.22
CA LYS A 35 12.48 -5.29 0.89
C LYS A 35 13.15 -6.64 0.64
N ALA A 36 12.36 -7.71 0.56
CA ALA A 36 12.85 -9.05 0.25
C ALA A 36 13.14 -9.27 -1.25
N ARG A 37 12.83 -8.29 -2.12
CA ARG A 37 12.90 -8.42 -3.58
C ARG A 37 12.21 -9.68 -4.09
N SER A 38 11.08 -10.03 -3.48
CA SER A 38 10.35 -11.25 -3.79
C SER A 38 9.67 -11.16 -5.17
N PRO A 39 9.44 -12.30 -5.84
CA PRO A 39 8.73 -12.30 -7.13
C PRO A 39 7.30 -11.75 -7.01
N ASP A 40 6.73 -11.75 -5.79
CA ASP A 40 5.39 -11.25 -5.51
C ASP A 40 5.27 -9.72 -5.44
N VAL A 41 6.36 -8.95 -5.62
CA VAL A 41 6.34 -7.47 -5.54
C VAL A 41 5.21 -6.88 -6.38
N ALA A 42 5.07 -7.36 -7.62
CA ALA A 42 4.05 -6.83 -8.52
C ALA A 42 2.63 -7.05 -7.96
N GLN A 43 2.36 -8.26 -7.48
CA GLN A 43 1.07 -8.62 -6.90
C GLN A 43 0.78 -7.82 -5.62
N SER A 44 1.76 -7.72 -4.71
CA SER A 44 1.56 -7.03 -3.43
C SER A 44 1.32 -5.53 -3.62
N LEU A 45 2.05 -4.87 -4.52
CA LEU A 45 1.82 -3.45 -4.80
C LEU A 45 0.49 -3.22 -5.53
N ALA A 46 0.09 -4.11 -6.43
CA ALA A 46 -1.23 -4.04 -7.08
C ALA A 46 -2.37 -4.21 -6.08
N GLN A 47 -2.22 -5.10 -5.11
CA GLN A 47 -3.18 -5.27 -4.00
C GLN A 47 -3.31 -3.95 -3.21
N VAL A 48 -2.19 -3.34 -2.82
CA VAL A 48 -2.22 -2.05 -2.10
C VAL A 48 -2.87 -0.95 -2.94
N GLY A 49 -2.52 -0.85 -4.23
CA GLY A 49 -3.11 0.13 -5.14
C GLY A 49 -4.62 -0.02 -5.35
N SER A 50 -5.19 -1.19 -5.04
CA SER A 50 -6.63 -1.46 -5.15
C SER A 50 -7.44 -1.07 -3.90
N LEU A 51 -6.77 -0.76 -2.80
CA LEU A 51 -7.43 -0.40 -1.54
C LEU A 51 -8.12 0.97 -1.63
N ARG A 52 -9.28 1.08 -0.97
CA ARG A 52 -10.05 2.32 -0.93
C ARG A 52 -9.36 3.41 -0.12
N ALA A 53 -8.74 3.04 1.01
CA ALA A 53 -8.05 3.97 1.88
C ALA A 53 -6.81 4.62 1.24
N VAL A 54 -6.22 3.98 0.22
CA VAL A 54 -4.99 4.47 -0.43
C VAL A 54 -5.30 5.70 -1.31
N PRO A 55 -4.58 6.82 -1.09
CA PRO A 55 -4.73 8.04 -1.90
C PRO A 55 -4.38 7.84 -3.38
N GLU A 56 -4.97 8.66 -4.26
CA GLU A 56 -4.74 8.57 -5.71
C GLU A 56 -3.30 8.85 -6.12
N ASP A 57 -2.62 9.77 -5.42
CA ASP A 57 -1.19 10.05 -5.64
C ASP A 57 -0.32 8.82 -5.39
N ALA A 58 -0.55 8.12 -4.28
CA ALA A 58 0.13 6.87 -3.98
C ALA A 58 -0.17 5.78 -5.03
N LYS A 59 -1.43 5.66 -5.47
CA LYS A 59 -1.80 4.73 -6.56
C LYS A 59 -1.05 5.03 -7.85
N ALA A 60 -0.91 6.30 -8.21
CA ALA A 60 -0.15 6.70 -9.40
C ALA A 60 1.32 6.31 -9.30
N VAL A 61 1.95 6.50 -8.13
CA VAL A 61 3.35 6.08 -7.88
C VAL A 61 3.48 4.56 -7.99
N LEU A 62 2.59 3.80 -7.35
CA LEU A 62 2.59 2.33 -7.42
C LEU A 62 2.42 1.82 -8.85
N ASN A 63 1.47 2.37 -9.61
CA ASN A 63 1.24 1.99 -10.99
C ASN A 63 2.43 2.34 -11.90
N SER A 64 3.05 3.50 -11.70
CA SER A 64 4.25 3.90 -12.43
C SER A 64 5.43 2.95 -12.16
N PHE A 65 5.62 2.58 -10.89
CA PHE A 65 6.61 1.58 -10.51
C PHE A 65 6.32 0.24 -11.19
N LEU A 66 5.08 -0.27 -11.09
CA LEU A 66 4.68 -1.53 -11.73
C LEU A 66 4.88 -1.51 -13.25
N ALA A 67 4.53 -0.41 -13.93
CA ALA A 67 4.71 -0.28 -15.38
C ALA A 67 6.18 -0.30 -15.78
N THR A 68 7.06 0.29 -14.97
CA THR A 68 8.51 0.32 -15.21
C THR A 68 9.15 -1.07 -15.04
N HIS A 69 8.63 -1.86 -14.09
CA HIS A 69 9.18 -3.18 -13.73
C HIS A 69 8.46 -4.36 -14.41
N ALA A 70 7.32 -4.15 -15.08
CA ALA A 70 6.58 -5.19 -15.80
C ALA A 70 7.27 -5.66 -17.09
N ASP A 71 8.11 -4.82 -17.71
CA ASP A 71 8.84 -5.10 -18.95
C ASP A 71 10.27 -5.63 -18.68
N SER A 72 10.78 -5.35 -17.48
CA SER A 72 12.16 -5.67 -17.09
C SER A 72 12.22 -7.07 -16.48
N GLY A 73 12.31 -8.11 -17.32
CA GLY A 73 12.73 -9.44 -16.86
C GLY A 73 13.96 -9.30 -15.96
N LEU A 74 13.91 -9.91 -14.78
CA LEU A 74 14.79 -9.71 -13.60
C LEU A 74 16.30 -10.03 -13.80
N GLU A 75 16.83 -9.96 -15.02
CA GLU A 75 18.21 -10.30 -15.37
C GLU A 75 18.89 -9.20 -16.20
N ALA A 76 19.44 -8.18 -15.54
CA ALA A 76 20.54 -7.37 -16.10
C ALA A 76 21.41 -6.79 -14.97
N GLY A 77 22.66 -7.23 -14.89
CA GLY A 77 23.54 -7.14 -13.72
C GLY A 77 24.22 -5.78 -13.43
N ALA A 78 23.81 -4.68 -14.05
CA ALA A 78 24.16 -3.26 -13.76
C ALA A 78 23.70 -2.41 -14.96
N PRO A 79 23.30 -1.13 -14.86
CA PRO A 79 22.95 -0.21 -13.75
C PRO A 79 21.50 -0.31 -13.20
N GLU A 80 20.69 -1.24 -13.70
CA GLU A 80 19.27 -1.38 -13.37
C GLU A 80 19.03 -1.78 -11.91
N ALA A 81 19.94 -2.54 -11.29
CA ALA A 81 19.87 -2.89 -9.87
C ALA A 81 19.90 -1.65 -8.96
N ASN A 82 20.75 -0.67 -9.25
CA ASN A 82 20.80 0.60 -8.51
C ASN A 82 19.52 1.42 -8.71
N ALA A 83 18.94 1.37 -9.91
CA ALA A 83 17.66 2.01 -10.19
C ALA A 83 16.51 1.35 -9.42
N TYR A 84 16.48 0.02 -9.37
CA TYR A 84 15.53 -0.71 -8.53
C TYR A 84 15.69 -0.36 -7.06
N GLU A 85 16.91 -0.35 -6.51
CA GLU A 85 17.15 0.00 -5.11
C GLU A 85 16.71 1.44 -4.77
N PHE A 86 17.02 2.39 -5.63
CA PHE A 86 16.61 3.79 -5.44
C PHE A 86 15.09 3.95 -5.52
N GLN A 87 14.46 3.40 -6.57
CA GLN A 87 13.01 3.50 -6.76
C GLN A 87 12.25 2.73 -5.68
N SER A 88 12.67 1.51 -5.37
CA SER A 88 12.05 0.69 -4.32
C SER A 88 12.19 1.35 -2.95
N GLY A 89 13.31 2.00 -2.64
CA GLY A 89 13.46 2.80 -1.42
C GLY A 89 12.44 3.93 -1.30
N GLY A 90 12.21 4.67 -2.39
CA GLY A 90 11.18 5.72 -2.43
C GLY A 90 9.75 5.17 -2.23
N VAL A 91 9.44 4.04 -2.87
CA VAL A 91 8.14 3.36 -2.69
C VAL A 91 7.98 2.79 -1.28
N VAL A 92 9.03 2.21 -0.69
CA VAL A 92 9.04 1.74 0.70
C VAL A 92 8.73 2.89 1.65
N GLU A 93 9.44 4.02 1.52
CA GLU A 93 9.23 5.17 2.41
C GLU A 93 7.79 5.71 2.30
N MET A 94 7.25 5.79 1.08
CA MET A 94 5.87 6.19 0.86
C MET A 94 4.88 5.23 1.54
N LEU A 95 5.08 3.92 1.39
CA LEU A 95 4.23 2.90 2.00
C LEU A 95 4.30 2.95 3.54
N GLU A 96 5.48 3.09 4.12
CA GLU A 96 5.65 3.22 5.59
C GLU A 96 4.94 4.46 6.13
N LYS A 97 5.00 5.60 5.42
CA LYS A 97 4.26 6.81 5.79
C LYS A 97 2.74 6.61 5.73
N LEU A 98 2.24 5.91 4.71
CA LEU A 98 0.82 5.58 4.60
C LEU A 98 0.36 4.65 5.73
N GLU A 99 1.17 3.63 6.06
CA GLU A 99 0.90 2.74 7.18
C GLU A 99 0.74 3.51 8.50
N LEU A 100 1.67 4.42 8.79
CA LEU A 100 1.62 5.28 9.98
C LEU A 100 0.35 6.14 9.99
N LYS A 101 0.03 6.79 8.87
CA LYS A 101 -1.18 7.60 8.75
C LYS A 101 -2.46 6.79 9.01
N PHE A 102 -2.55 5.57 8.47
CA PHE A 102 -3.73 4.72 8.69
C PHE A 102 -3.81 4.21 10.12
N LYS A 103 -2.67 3.91 10.77
CA LYS A 103 -2.64 3.60 12.19
C LYS A 103 -3.14 4.76 13.04
N ASP A 104 -2.72 5.98 12.73
CA ASP A 104 -3.19 7.18 13.44
C ASP A 104 -4.69 7.39 13.25
N GLN A 105 -5.20 7.24 12.01
CA GLN A 105 -6.64 7.33 11.72
C GLN A 105 -7.47 6.26 12.43
N ARG A 106 -6.94 5.03 12.54
CA ARG A 106 -7.62 3.92 13.22
C ARG A 106 -7.69 4.11 14.74
N LEU A 107 -6.75 4.88 15.31
CA LEU A 107 -6.67 5.17 16.75
C LEU A 107 -7.43 6.44 17.15
N ALA A 108 -7.84 7.26 16.18
CA ALA A 108 -8.62 8.48 16.39
C ALA A 108 -10.10 8.18 16.65
#